data_AF-A0A7W1CNZ4-F1
#
_entry.id   AF-A0A7W1CNZ4-F1
#
_cell.length_a   1.000
_cell.length_b   1.000
_cell.length_c   1.000
_cell.angle_alpha   90.00
_cell.angle_beta   90.00
_cell.angle_gamma   90.00
#
_symmetry.space_group_name_H-M   'P 1'
#
loop_
_entity.id
_entity.type
_entity.pdbx_description
1 polymer ?
#
loop_
_entity_poly.entity_id
_entity_poly.type
_entity_poly.pdbx_seq_one_letter_code
_entity_poly.pdbx_strand_id
1 'polypeptide(L)'
;MTATDDELVELLGAALRAAEPVPERVVHAARGAWTWRTIDEELAELVFDSALESSDVRSEDTARQLTFRAPGVEIEVMVVDGGGRRIVGQLVPPQEATVQLTTDGGVDEQLADGLGRFTFD
;
A
#
# COMPACT_ATOMS: atom_id res chain seq x y z
N MET A 1 -18.00 -2.20 54.40
CA MET A 1 -18.90 -3.24 53.85
C MET A 1 -18.43 -3.47 52.42
N THR A 2 -17.74 -4.59 52.18
CA THR A 2 -17.24 -4.97 50.85
C THR A 2 -18.37 -5.63 50.08
N ALA A 3 -18.66 -5.16 48.86
CA ALA A 3 -19.67 -5.76 48.00
C ALA A 3 -19.30 -7.22 47.69
N THR A 4 -20.30 -8.09 47.61
CA THR A 4 -20.12 -9.49 47.20
C THR A 4 -19.87 -9.58 45.68
N ASP A 5 -19.37 -10.72 45.22
CA ASP A 5 -19.11 -10.96 43.80
C ASP A 5 -20.40 -10.83 42.95
N ASP A 6 -21.52 -11.34 43.47
CA ASP A 6 -22.84 -11.21 42.82
C ASP A 6 -23.28 -9.74 42.71
N GLU A 7 -23.08 -8.94 43.75
CA GLU A 7 -23.37 -7.49 43.74
C GLU A 7 -22.49 -6.74 42.74
N LEU A 8 -21.22 -7.15 42.58
CA LEU A 8 -20.31 -6.59 41.60
C LEU A 8 -20.72 -6.96 40.16
N VAL A 9 -21.14 -8.20 39.92
CA VAL A 9 -21.63 -8.66 38.61
C VAL A 9 -22.92 -7.92 38.23
N GLU A 10 -23.82 -7.71 39.18
CA GLU A 10 -25.07 -6.97 38.95
C GLU A 10 -24.80 -5.49 38.62
N LEU A 11 -23.89 -4.86 39.38
CA LEU A 11 -23.46 -3.49 39.15
C LEU A 11 -22.76 -3.32 37.79
N LEU A 12 -21.89 -4.26 37.42
CA LEU A 12 -21.23 -4.28 36.12
C LEU A 12 -22.23 -4.45 34.98
N GLY A 13 -23.21 -5.34 35.14
CA GLY A 13 -24.29 -5.52 34.17
C GLY A 13 -25.13 -4.26 34.00
N ALA A 14 -25.43 -3.55 35.10
CA ALA A 14 -26.14 -2.28 35.05
C ALA A 14 -25.31 -1.19 34.35
N ALA A 15 -24.01 -1.10 34.64
CA ALA A 15 -23.10 -0.15 34.01
C ALA A 15 -22.93 -0.40 32.50
N LEU A 16 -22.82 -1.67 32.09
CA LEU A 16 -22.71 -2.05 30.67
C LEU A 16 -24.00 -1.79 29.89
N ARG A 17 -25.17 -1.97 30.50
CA ARG A 17 -26.47 -1.63 29.89
C ARG A 17 -26.73 -0.12 29.83
N ALA A 18 -26.16 0.65 30.76
CA ALA A 18 -26.23 2.10 30.78
C ALA A 18 -25.23 2.76 29.80
N ALA A 19 -24.23 2.02 29.33
CA ALA A 19 -23.34 2.49 28.27
C ALA A 19 -24.11 2.52 26.94
N GLU A 20 -24.23 3.71 26.34
CA GLU A 20 -24.81 3.89 25.01
C GLU A 20 -24.06 3.01 23.99
N PRO A 21 -24.75 2.26 23.10
CA PRO A 21 -24.12 1.47 22.07
C PRO A 21 -23.12 2.30 21.25
N VAL A 22 -21.97 1.70 20.97
CA VAL A 22 -20.93 2.34 20.15
C VAL A 22 -21.54 2.69 18.79
N PRO A 23 -21.55 3.98 18.39
CA PRO A 23 -22.14 4.38 17.12
C PRO A 23 -21.49 3.66 15.95
N GLU A 24 -22.29 3.18 14.99
CA GLU A 24 -21.79 2.38 13.84
C GLU A 24 -20.65 3.08 13.08
N ARG A 25 -20.69 4.41 12.97
CA ARG A 25 -19.61 5.22 12.38
C ARG A 25 -18.24 5.01 13.04
N VAL A 26 -18.20 4.77 14.35
CA VAL A 26 -16.96 4.53 15.11
C VAL A 26 -16.44 3.13 14.85
N VAL A 27 -17.33 2.13 14.79
CA VAL A 27 -16.98 0.75 14.42
C VAL A 27 -16.47 0.69 12.97
N HIS A 28 -17.14 1.40 12.06
CA HIS A 28 -16.72 1.50 10.67
C HIS A 28 -15.35 2.19 10.53
N ALA A 29 -15.14 3.30 11.24
CA ALA A 29 -13.84 3.99 11.25
C ALA A 29 -12.73 3.10 11.85
N ALA A 30 -13.01 2.37 12.93
CA ALA A 30 -12.06 1.45 13.54
C ALA A 30 -11.69 0.29 12.60
N ARG A 31 -12.67 -0.27 11.89
CA ARG A 31 -12.43 -1.29 10.85
C ARG A 31 -11.61 -0.74 9.69
N GLY A 32 -11.94 0.47 9.21
CA GLY A 32 -11.14 1.14 8.19
C GLY A 32 -9.70 1.35 8.63
N ALA A 33 -9.47 1.89 9.82
CA ALA A 33 -8.12 2.08 10.38
C ALA A 33 -7.38 0.73 10.56
N TRP A 34 -8.09 -0.34 10.92
CA TRP A 34 -7.51 -1.68 11.03
C TRP A 34 -7.11 -2.27 9.68
N THR A 35 -7.90 -2.05 8.62
CA THR A 35 -7.52 -2.41 7.24
C THR A 35 -6.27 -1.67 6.80
N TRP A 36 -6.16 -0.36 7.10
CA TRP A 36 -4.96 0.42 6.78
C TRP A 36 -3.72 -0.02 7.56
N ARG A 37 -3.88 -0.61 8.74
CA ARG A 37 -2.76 -1.04 9.60
C ARG A 37 -1.87 -2.12 8.96
N THR A 38 -2.44 -2.98 8.12
CA THR A 38 -1.70 -4.07 7.46
C THR A 38 -1.28 -3.72 6.02
N ILE A 39 -1.77 -2.60 5.46
CA ILE A 39 -1.36 -2.16 4.13
C ILE A 39 0.14 -1.85 4.11
N ASP A 40 0.70 -1.26 5.16
CA ASP A 40 2.15 -0.97 5.23
C ASP A 40 3.03 -2.24 5.22
N GLU A 41 2.52 -3.39 5.66
CA GLU A 41 3.26 -4.67 5.64
C GLU A 41 3.19 -5.40 4.29
N GLU A 42 2.20 -5.09 3.46
CA GLU A 42 2.02 -5.68 2.12
C GLU A 42 2.57 -4.80 0.99
N LEU A 43 2.86 -3.53 1.26
CA LEU A 43 3.42 -2.62 0.26
C LEU A 43 4.92 -2.85 0.05
N ALA A 44 5.34 -2.73 -1.21
CA ALA A 44 6.75 -2.81 -1.56
C ALA A 44 7.51 -1.54 -1.09
N GLU A 45 8.60 -1.73 -0.35
CA GLU A 45 9.49 -0.67 0.12
C GLU A 45 10.24 -0.05 -1.06
N LEU A 46 10.31 1.28 -1.17
CA LEU A 46 11.15 1.96 -2.15
C LEU A 46 12.62 1.91 -1.70
N VAL A 47 13.45 1.12 -2.38
CA VAL A 47 14.83 0.84 -1.98
C VAL A 47 15.87 1.54 -2.86
N PHE A 48 15.47 2.09 -4.01
CA PHE A 48 16.32 2.92 -4.86
C PHE A 48 15.49 3.97 -5.61
N ASP A 49 16.02 5.20 -5.66
CA ASP A 49 15.48 6.29 -6.47
C ASP A 49 16.63 7.10 -7.07
N SER A 50 16.76 7.04 -8.40
CA SER A 50 17.79 7.77 -9.15
C SER A 50 17.78 9.28 -8.90
N ALA A 51 16.62 9.88 -8.59
CA ALA A 51 16.52 11.32 -8.32
C ALA A 51 17.13 11.73 -6.97
N LEU A 52 17.26 10.79 -6.02
CA LEU A 52 17.86 11.03 -4.71
C LEU A 52 19.36 10.71 -4.69
N GLU A 53 19.79 9.76 -5.51
CA GLU A 53 21.19 9.29 -5.57
C GLU A 53 22.06 10.08 -6.57
N SER A 54 21.46 10.80 -7.52
CA SER A 54 22.20 11.59 -8.52
C SER A 54 22.55 12.99 -8.01
N SER A 55 23.63 13.08 -7.23
CA SER A 55 24.34 14.35 -7.07
C SER A 55 25.13 14.63 -8.36
N ASP A 56 24.62 15.55 -9.18
CA ASP A 56 25.38 16.31 -10.18
C ASP A 56 25.77 15.63 -11.52
N VAL A 57 25.06 14.58 -11.93
CA VAL A 57 25.16 14.09 -13.32
C VAL A 57 23.93 14.58 -14.08
N ARG A 58 24.10 15.59 -14.95
CA ARG A 58 23.09 15.92 -15.96
C ARG A 58 22.97 14.72 -16.91
N SER A 59 22.15 13.74 -16.55
CA SER A 59 21.60 12.83 -17.54
C SER A 59 20.64 13.66 -18.37
N GLU A 60 21.00 13.89 -19.62
CA GLU A 60 20.17 14.48 -20.65
C GLU A 60 18.97 13.58 -21.02
N ASP A 61 18.71 12.52 -20.24
CA ASP A 61 17.60 11.61 -20.38
C ASP A 61 16.58 11.86 -19.26
N THR A 62 15.37 12.21 -19.67
CA THR A 62 14.18 12.51 -18.87
C THR A 62 13.59 11.28 -18.14
N ALA A 63 14.45 10.34 -17.75
CA ALA A 63 14.08 9.04 -17.23
C ALA A 63 14.41 8.89 -15.74
N ARG A 64 13.40 8.73 -14.89
CA ARG A 64 13.55 8.43 -13.45
C ARG A 64 13.45 6.92 -13.23
N GLN A 65 14.49 6.34 -12.63
CA GLN A 65 14.52 4.94 -12.22
C GLN A 65 14.16 4.79 -10.74
N LEU A 66 13.31 3.80 -10.45
CA LEU A 66 12.82 3.43 -9.12
C LEU A 66 12.93 1.91 -8.94
N THR A 67 13.29 1.45 -7.75
CA THR A 67 13.23 0.03 -7.38
C THR A 67 12.44 -0.13 -6.10
N PHE A 68 11.40 -0.97 -6.14
CA PHE A 68 10.60 -1.36 -5.00
C PHE A 68 10.87 -2.80 -4.61
N ARG A 69 10.79 -3.13 -3.32
CA ARG A 69 11.04 -4.47 -2.78
C ARG A 69 9.90 -4.92 -1.89
N ALA A 70 9.32 -6.07 -2.19
CA ALA A 70 8.38 -6.79 -1.34
C ALA A 70 8.89 -8.22 -1.07
N PRO A 71 8.32 -8.95 -0.09
CA PRO A 71 8.67 -10.36 0.11
C PRO A 71 8.48 -11.18 -1.18
N GLY A 72 9.57 -11.71 -1.73
CA GLY A 72 9.55 -12.58 -2.91
C GLY A 72 9.55 -11.87 -4.27
N VAL A 73 9.56 -10.53 -4.33
CA VAL A 73 9.64 -9.79 -5.59
C VAL A 73 10.26 -8.41 -5.42
N GLU A 74 11.14 -8.04 -6.35
CA GLU A 74 11.56 -6.67 -6.61
C GLU A 74 10.93 -6.17 -7.90
N ILE A 75 10.53 -4.91 -7.91
CA ILE A 75 9.90 -4.25 -9.05
C ILE A 75 10.82 -3.11 -9.45
N GLU A 76 11.44 -3.23 -10.61
CA GLU A 76 12.27 -2.18 -11.18
C GLU A 76 11.44 -1.41 -12.22
N VAL A 77 11.47 -0.08 -12.13
CA VAL A 77 10.64 0.79 -12.95
C VAL A 77 11.48 1.94 -13.50
N MET A 78 11.32 2.22 -14.80
CA MET A 78 11.82 3.41 -15.46
C MET A 78 10.64 4.23 -15.94
N VAL A 79 10.59 5.50 -15.52
CA VAL A 79 9.57 6.47 -15.90
C VAL A 79 10.21 7.47 -16.85
N VAL A 80 9.78 7.51 -18.11
CA VAL A 80 10.29 8.41 -19.14
C VAL A 80 9.27 9.53 -19.36
N ASP A 81 9.65 10.77 -19.04
CA ASP A 81 8.79 11.94 -19.21
C ASP A 81 9.13 12.61 -20.57
N GLY A 82 8.37 12.28 -21.62
CA GLY A 82 8.68 12.66 -23.02
C GLY A 82 7.52 13.28 -23.82
N GLY A 83 6.56 13.91 -23.14
CA GLY A 83 5.31 14.41 -23.74
C GLY A 83 4.09 13.49 -23.52
N GLY A 84 4.35 12.26 -23.09
CA GLY A 84 3.46 11.32 -22.41
C GLY A 84 4.29 10.56 -21.38
N ARG A 85 3.69 10.13 -20.26
CA ARG A 85 4.43 9.40 -19.22
C ARG A 85 4.47 7.92 -19.60
N ARG A 86 5.59 7.49 -20.18
CA ARG A 86 5.82 6.08 -20.46
C ARG A 86 6.47 5.41 -19.26
N ILE A 87 5.93 4.28 -18.84
CA ILE A 87 6.48 3.44 -17.77
C ILE A 87 6.93 2.12 -18.37
N VAL A 88 8.18 1.75 -18.12
CA VAL A 88 8.72 0.42 -18.46
C VAL A 88 9.19 -0.22 -17.17
N GLY A 89 8.81 -1.47 -16.91
CA GLY A 89 9.22 -2.15 -15.70
C GLY A 89 9.42 -3.64 -15.85
N GLN A 90 10.01 -4.23 -14.80
CA GLN A 90 10.24 -5.66 -14.70
C GLN A 90 10.12 -6.17 -13.27
N LEU A 91 9.73 -7.44 -13.14
CA LEU A 91 9.67 -8.19 -11.89
C LEU A 91 10.90 -9.09 -11.74
N VAL A 92 11.50 -9.08 -10.55
CA VAL A 92 12.68 -9.89 -10.21
C VAL A 92 12.40 -10.70 -8.94
N PRO A 93 12.40 -12.05 -8.97
CA PRO A 93 12.62 -12.89 -10.14
C PRO A 93 11.48 -12.79 -11.18
N PRO A 94 11.77 -13.13 -12.46
CA PRO A 94 10.78 -13.14 -13.54
C PRO A 94 9.56 -13.98 -13.21
N GLN A 95 8.37 -13.39 -13.38
CA GLN A 95 7.08 -14.07 -13.18
C GLN A 95 5.98 -13.36 -13.97
N GLU A 96 5.02 -14.12 -14.47
CA GLU A 96 3.80 -13.55 -15.03
C GLU A 96 2.94 -12.98 -13.90
N ALA A 97 2.47 -11.75 -14.06
CA ALA A 97 1.63 -11.08 -13.09
C ALA A 97 0.75 -10.03 -13.75
N THR A 98 -0.42 -9.77 -13.17
CA THR A 98 -1.21 -8.58 -13.50
C THR A 98 -0.58 -7.37 -12.83
N VAL A 99 -0.25 -6.36 -13.61
CA VAL A 99 0.28 -5.08 -13.15
C VAL A 99 -0.78 -4.01 -13.39
N GLN A 100 -1.11 -3.26 -12.35
CA GLN A 100 -2.08 -2.16 -12.42
C GLN A 100 -1.39 -0.83 -12.18
N LEU A 101 -1.60 0.12 -13.09
CA LEU A 101 -1.19 1.50 -12.95
C LEU A 101 -2.40 2.35 -12.55
N THR A 102 -2.41 2.81 -11.31
CA THR A 102 -3.46 3.71 -10.80
C THR A 102 -2.99 5.16 -10.91
N THR A 103 -3.75 5.98 -11.63
CA THR A 103 -3.56 7.43 -11.77
C THR A 103 -4.84 8.18 -11.35
N ASP A 104 -4.80 9.51 -11.34
CA ASP A 104 -5.99 10.34 -11.17
C ASP A 104 -7.00 10.17 -12.32
N GLY A 105 -6.52 9.81 -13.51
CA GLY A 105 -7.34 9.57 -14.70
C GLY A 105 -8.00 8.19 -14.76
N GLY A 106 -7.61 7.24 -13.90
CA GLY A 106 -8.16 5.88 -13.88
C GLY A 106 -7.12 4.80 -13.57
N VAL A 107 -7.50 3.56 -13.83
CA VAL A 107 -6.65 2.37 -13.67
C VAL A 107 -6.41 1.77 -15.05
N ASP A 108 -5.14 1.59 -15.41
CA ASP A 108 -4.72 0.79 -16.55
C ASP A 108 -4.15 -0.55 -16.05
N GLU A 109 -4.35 -1.61 -16.82
CA GLU A 109 -3.97 -2.97 -16.45
C GLU A 109 -3.21 -3.64 -17.59
N GLN A 110 -2.06 -4.22 -17.27
CA GLN A 110 -1.22 -4.95 -18.21
C GLN A 110 -0.74 -6.26 -17.59
N LEU A 111 -0.42 -7.23 -18.44
CA LEU A 111 0.24 -8.46 -18.02
C LEU A 111 1.74 -8.31 -18.14
N ALA A 112 2.46 -8.60 -17.06
CA ALA A 112 3.87 -8.90 -17.13
C ALA A 112 4.06 -10.22 -17.87
N ASP A 113 4.97 -10.23 -18.85
CA ASP A 113 5.27 -11.42 -19.64
C ASP A 113 6.02 -12.50 -18.82
N GLY A 114 6.33 -13.64 -19.44
CA GLY A 114 7.09 -14.72 -18.78
C GLY A 114 8.53 -14.34 -18.38
N LEU A 115 9.03 -13.18 -18.83
CA LEU A 115 10.29 -12.59 -18.38
C LEU A 115 10.08 -11.53 -17.29
N GLY A 116 8.85 -11.36 -16.82
CA GLY A 116 8.45 -10.40 -15.80
C GLY A 116 8.33 -8.97 -16.31
N ARG A 117 8.33 -8.71 -17.62
CA ARG A 117 8.39 -7.36 -18.19
C ARG A 117 7.01 -6.79 -18.49
N PHE A 118 6.82 -5.49 -18.25
CA PHE A 118 5.57 -4.78 -18.52
C PHE A 118 5.83 -3.34 -18.99
N THR A 119 4.83 -2.71 -19.63
CA THR A 119 4.90 -1.32 -20.08
C THR A 119 3.54 -0.64 -20.01
N PHE A 120 3.52 0.66 -19.71
CA PHE A 120 2.38 1.56 -19.82
C PHE A 120 2.78 2.80 -20.64
N ASP A 121 1.84 3.39 -21.36
CA ASP A 121 2.05 4.54 -22.27
C ASP A 121 1.18 5.75 -21.92
#